data_AF-A0A0S8A327-F1
#
_entry.id   AF-A0A0S8A327-F1
#
_cell.length_a   1.000
_cell.length_b   1.000
_cell.length_c   1.000
_cell.angle_alpha   90.00
_cell.angle_beta   90.00
_cell.angle_gamma   90.00
#
_symmetry.space_group_name_H-M   'P 1'
#
loop_
_entity.id
_entity.type
_entity.pdbx_description
1 polymer ?
#
loop_
_entity_poly.entity_id
_entity_poly.type
_entity_poly.pdbx_seq_one_letter_code
_entity_poly.pdbx_strand_id
1 'polypeptide(L)'
;MIRRWGDWIFGRGNHAPLLDRSTIDRQLALLVDIMIEMASPLRRHVAELWFNACDAYGRAAAARGLAAGEVVEEIQHLRELLIRDISEIIAALPARQSLATVLRLNRLLDRGISYSVVGYTDVLVETLLNKRGIVLDASEPGENIVVARLSQLEEELAALRGKRD
;
A
#
# COMPACT_ATOMS: atom_id res chain seq x y z
N MET A 1 7.86 -12.86 1.21
CA MET A 1 6.71 -12.08 1.73
C MET A 1 5.63 -11.83 0.67
N ILE A 2 5.91 -11.08 -0.40
CA ILE A 2 4.92 -10.67 -1.43
C ILE A 2 4.02 -11.81 -1.91
N ARG A 3 4.61 -12.93 -2.37
CA ARG A 3 3.85 -14.10 -2.81
C ARG A 3 2.84 -14.59 -1.76
N ARG A 4 3.23 -14.69 -0.48
CA ARG A 4 2.32 -15.13 0.60
C ARG A 4 1.17 -14.14 0.80
N TRP A 5 1.45 -12.84 0.69
CA TRP A 5 0.42 -11.82 0.80
C TRP A 5 -0.54 -11.87 -0.39
N GLY A 6 -0.02 -11.96 -1.62
CA GLY A 6 -0.84 -12.15 -2.82
C GLY A 6 -1.67 -13.43 -2.75
N ASP A 7 -1.09 -14.57 -2.38
CA ASP A 7 -1.81 -15.83 -2.19
C ASP A 7 -2.93 -15.69 -1.15
N TRP A 8 -2.69 -14.98 -0.05
CA TRP A 8 -3.71 -14.70 0.97
C TRP A 8 -4.84 -13.83 0.42
N ILE A 9 -4.53 -12.76 -0.33
CA ILE A 9 -5.52 -11.90 -0.99
C ILE A 9 -6.39 -12.75 -1.93
N PHE A 10 -5.77 -13.45 -2.89
CA PHE A 10 -6.50 -14.23 -3.90
C PHE A 10 -7.24 -15.45 -3.32
N GLY A 11 -6.79 -15.99 -2.19
CA GLY A 11 -7.46 -17.09 -1.50
C GLY A 11 -8.83 -16.74 -0.91
N ARG A 12 -9.16 -15.45 -0.73
CA ARG A 12 -10.43 -15.00 -0.12
C ARG A 12 -11.65 -15.01 -1.05
N GLY A 13 -11.48 -15.26 -2.35
CA GLY A 13 -12.60 -15.45 -3.30
C GLY A 13 -13.52 -14.24 -3.58
N ASN A 14 -13.35 -13.11 -2.89
CA ASN A 14 -14.23 -11.93 -2.94
C ASN A 14 -13.78 -10.81 -3.92
N HIS A 15 -12.87 -11.10 -4.84
CA HIS A 15 -12.33 -10.07 -5.73
C HIS A 15 -13.19 -9.95 -6.99
N ALA A 16 -13.71 -8.76 -7.27
CA ALA A 16 -14.16 -8.46 -8.62
C ALA A 16 -12.92 -8.51 -9.55
N PRO A 17 -12.97 -9.20 -10.69
CA PRO A 17 -11.81 -9.45 -11.55
C PRO A 17 -11.45 -8.21 -12.39
N LEU A 18 -11.33 -7.05 -11.75
CA LEU A 18 -11.01 -5.77 -12.38
C LEU A 18 -9.51 -5.49 -12.44
N LEU A 19 -8.69 -6.17 -11.63
CA LEU A 19 -7.24 -6.05 -11.67
C LEU A 19 -6.57 -7.42 -11.74
N ASP A 20 -5.60 -7.55 -12.64
CA ASP A 20 -4.77 -8.72 -12.76
C ASP A 20 -3.92 -8.95 -11.50
N ARG A 21 -3.65 -10.23 -11.23
CA ARG A 21 -2.76 -10.64 -10.13
C ARG A 21 -1.38 -10.01 -10.20
N SER A 22 -0.83 -9.86 -11.40
CA SER A 22 0.46 -9.20 -11.63
C SER A 22 0.45 -7.75 -11.16
N THR A 23 -0.65 -7.02 -11.37
CA THR A 23 -0.83 -5.63 -10.92
C THR A 23 -0.85 -5.57 -9.40
N ILE A 24 -1.60 -6.45 -8.74
CA ILE A 24 -1.63 -6.52 -7.27
C ILE A 24 -0.24 -6.86 -6.74
N ASP A 25 0.41 -7.92 -7.22
CA ASP A 25 1.73 -8.33 -6.76
C ASP A 25 2.77 -7.19 -6.90
N ARG A 26 2.69 -6.38 -7.96
CA ARG A 26 3.51 -5.16 -8.12
C ARG A 26 3.18 -4.10 -7.07
N GLN A 27 1.90 -3.82 -6.79
CA GLN A 27 1.52 -2.88 -5.73
C GLN A 27 2.05 -3.32 -4.37
N LEU A 28 1.92 -4.61 -4.03
CA LEU A 28 2.41 -5.16 -2.78
C LEU A 28 3.95 -5.02 -2.70
N ALA A 29 4.65 -5.32 -3.80
CA ALA A 29 6.10 -5.15 -3.89
C ALA A 29 6.52 -3.70 -3.69
N LEU A 30 5.86 -2.74 -4.36
CA LEU A 30 6.11 -1.32 -4.21
C LEU A 30 5.95 -0.85 -2.75
N LEU A 31 4.86 -1.25 -2.07
CA LEU A 31 4.64 -0.87 -0.67
C LEU A 31 5.78 -1.37 0.23
N VAL A 32 6.20 -2.62 0.06
CA VAL A 32 7.31 -3.20 0.83
C VAL A 32 8.64 -2.53 0.53
N ASP A 33 8.91 -2.25 -0.74
CA ASP A 33 10.12 -1.57 -1.18
C ASP A 33 10.23 -0.15 -0.59
N ILE A 34 9.13 0.59 -0.59
CA ILE A 34 9.06 1.91 0.05
C ILE A 34 9.30 1.79 1.55
N MET A 35 8.71 0.79 2.23
CA MET A 35 8.92 0.56 3.66
C MET A 35 10.38 0.28 4.00
N ILE A 36 11.08 -0.47 3.15
CA ILE A 36 12.53 -0.71 3.30
C ILE A 36 13.28 0.63 3.21
N GLU A 37 12.97 1.47 2.23
CA GLU A 37 13.59 2.78 2.10
C GLU A 37 13.22 3.75 3.24
N MET A 38 12.04 3.60 3.86
CA MET A 38 11.63 4.35 5.06
C MET A 38 12.46 3.98 6.29
N ALA A 39 13.11 2.82 6.31
CA ALA A 39 14.09 2.44 7.31
C ALA A 39 15.50 3.00 7.01
N SER A 40 15.71 3.59 5.83
CA SER A 40 17.00 4.13 5.38
C SER A 40 17.21 5.62 5.75
N PRO A 41 18.40 6.19 5.49
CA PRO A 41 18.64 7.63 5.61
C PRO A 41 17.72 8.50 4.74
N LEU A 42 17.16 7.95 3.65
CA LEU A 42 16.27 8.66 2.72
C LEU A 42 14.84 8.85 3.23
N ARG A 43 14.50 8.34 4.43
CA ARG A 43 13.14 8.36 5.00
C ARG A 43 12.36 9.67 4.86
N ARG A 44 13.04 10.82 4.87
CA ARG A 44 12.38 12.14 4.72
C ARG A 44 11.88 12.37 3.31
N HIS A 45 12.64 11.95 2.31
CA HIS A 45 12.29 12.08 0.89
C HIS A 45 11.29 11.01 0.44
N VAL A 46 11.23 9.89 1.15
CA VAL A 46 10.37 8.73 0.80
C VAL A 46 9.02 8.78 1.54
N ALA A 47 8.88 9.62 2.57
CA ALA A 47 7.66 9.68 3.38
C ALA A 47 6.41 10.06 2.57
N GLU A 48 6.52 11.04 1.66
CA GLU A 48 5.41 11.43 0.79
C GLU A 48 5.04 10.32 -0.19
N LEU A 49 6.06 9.64 -0.74
CA LEU A 49 5.86 8.49 -1.61
C LEU A 49 5.14 7.34 -0.90
N TRP A 50 5.43 7.09 0.38
CA TRP A 50 4.68 6.13 1.20
C TRP A 50 3.18 6.48 1.30
N PHE A 51 2.86 7.75 1.56
CA PHE A 51 1.47 8.20 1.63
C PHE A 51 0.75 8.06 0.29
N ASN A 52 1.41 8.46 -0.80
CA ASN A 52 0.88 8.36 -2.16
C ASN A 52 0.66 6.91 -2.59
N ALA A 53 1.56 6.00 -2.23
CA ALA A 53 1.42 4.58 -2.55
C ALA A 53 0.29 3.92 -1.74
N CYS A 54 0.13 4.29 -0.47
CA CYS A 54 -0.98 3.81 0.36
C CYS A 54 -2.33 4.33 -0.16
N ASP A 55 -2.42 5.62 -0.48
CA ASP A 55 -3.61 6.20 -1.12
C ASP A 55 -3.97 5.46 -2.41
N ALA A 56 -3.00 5.28 -3.32
CA ALA A 56 -3.19 4.55 -4.57
C ALA A 56 -3.62 3.09 -4.35
N TYR A 57 -3.11 2.43 -3.31
CA TYR A 57 -3.53 1.09 -2.92
C TYR A 57 -5.00 1.07 -2.48
N GLY A 58 -5.42 2.04 -1.67
CA GLY A 58 -6.82 2.24 -1.28
C GLY A 58 -7.76 2.47 -2.45
N ARG A 59 -7.36 3.34 -3.38
CA ARG A 59 -8.10 3.61 -4.62
C ARG A 59 -8.24 2.34 -5.48
N ALA A 60 -7.16 1.58 -5.63
CA ALA A 60 -7.19 0.31 -6.34
C ALA A 60 -8.03 -0.75 -5.62
N ALA A 61 -8.07 -0.75 -4.29
CA ALA A 61 -8.93 -1.64 -3.51
C ALA A 61 -10.42 -1.35 -3.74
N ALA A 62 -10.80 -0.07 -3.86
CA ALA A 62 -12.16 0.31 -4.26
C ALA A 62 -12.50 -0.19 -5.68
N ALA A 63 -11.55 -0.09 -6.62
CA ALA A 63 -11.70 -0.65 -7.98
C ALA A 63 -11.83 -2.19 -7.98
N ARG A 64 -11.22 -2.89 -7.02
CA ARG A 64 -11.39 -4.35 -6.81
C ARG A 64 -12.73 -4.72 -6.17
N GLY A 65 -13.56 -3.74 -5.82
CA GLY A 65 -14.86 -3.95 -5.19
C GLY A 65 -14.79 -4.35 -3.71
N LEU A 66 -13.65 -4.13 -3.05
CA LEU A 66 -13.50 -4.43 -1.63
C LEU A 66 -14.33 -3.49 -0.77
N ALA A 67 -14.69 -3.92 0.44
CA ALA A 67 -15.14 -3.04 1.51
C ALA A 67 -13.96 -2.33 2.17
N ALA A 68 -14.19 -1.15 2.76
CA ALA A 68 -13.17 -0.41 3.49
C ALA A 68 -12.47 -1.25 4.58
N GLY A 69 -13.23 -2.10 5.28
CA GLY A 69 -12.68 -3.03 6.28
C GLY A 69 -11.71 -4.05 5.69
N GLU A 70 -11.98 -4.54 4.46
CA GLU A 70 -11.10 -5.50 3.79
C GLU A 70 -9.76 -4.86 3.38
N VAL A 71 -9.74 -3.55 3.07
CA VAL A 71 -8.51 -2.79 2.82
C VAL A 71 -7.66 -2.72 4.08
N VAL A 72 -8.29 -2.46 5.24
CA VAL A 72 -7.61 -2.46 6.53
C VAL A 72 -7.04 -3.84 6.84
N GLU A 73 -7.83 -4.90 6.63
CA GLU A 73 -7.37 -6.28 6.84
C GLU A 73 -6.17 -6.66 5.98
N GLU A 74 -6.13 -6.25 4.71
CA GLU A 74 -4.99 -6.52 3.83
C GLU A 74 -3.68 -5.93 4.37
N ILE A 75 -3.72 -4.69 4.87
CA ILE A 75 -2.52 -4.04 5.44
C ILE A 75 -2.19 -4.60 6.83
N GLN A 76 -3.20 -4.99 7.61
CA GLN A 76 -2.96 -5.69 8.88
C GLN A 76 -2.34 -7.08 8.65
N HIS A 77 -2.69 -7.76 7.57
CA HIS A 77 -2.02 -9.00 7.19
C HIS A 77 -0.55 -8.76 6.80
N LEU A 78 -0.25 -7.67 6.09
CA LEU A 78 1.14 -7.25 5.86
C LEU A 78 1.90 -7.06 7.18
N ARG A 79 1.30 -6.41 8.19
CA ARG A 79 1.92 -6.26 9.52
C ARG A 79 2.33 -7.62 10.10
N GLU A 80 1.43 -8.60 10.05
CA GLU A 80 1.70 -9.94 10.54
C GLU A 80 2.86 -10.61 9.79
N LEU A 81 2.85 -10.55 8.46
CA LEU A 81 3.91 -11.11 7.63
C LEU A 81 5.27 -10.45 7.91
N LEU A 82 5.30 -9.12 8.04
CA LEU A 82 6.51 -8.37 8.36
C LEU A 82 7.05 -8.78 9.73
N ILE A 83 6.21 -8.79 10.77
CA ILE A 83 6.62 -9.18 12.12
C ILE A 83 7.21 -10.59 12.13
N ARG A 84 6.59 -11.55 11.43
CA ARG A 84 7.12 -12.91 11.31
C ARG A 84 8.49 -12.91 10.64
N ASP A 85 8.63 -12.19 9.53
CA ASP A 85 9.85 -12.19 8.71
C ASP A 85 11.03 -11.46 9.37
N ILE A 86 10.78 -10.49 10.25
CA ILE A 86 11.84 -9.73 10.93
C ILE A 86 11.99 -10.08 12.42
N SER A 87 11.21 -11.03 12.93
CA SER A 87 11.14 -11.37 14.36
C SER A 87 12.51 -11.71 14.96
N GLU A 88 13.30 -12.56 14.29
CA GLU A 88 14.64 -12.95 14.72
C GLU A 88 15.61 -11.76 14.74
N ILE A 89 15.52 -10.88 13.73
CA ILE A 89 16.33 -9.66 13.64
C ILE A 89 16.00 -8.73 14.80
N ILE A 90 14.71 -8.55 15.10
CA ILE A 90 14.23 -7.71 16.21
C ILE A 90 14.65 -8.28 17.57
N ALA A 91 14.65 -9.61 17.72
CA ALA A 91 15.06 -10.29 18.94
C ALA A 91 16.56 -10.19 19.21
N ALA A 92 17.39 -10.08 18.16
CA ALA A 92 18.83 -9.91 18.27
C ALA A 92 19.27 -8.48 18.68
N LEU A 93 18.38 -7.48 18.57
CA LEU A 93 18.68 -6.10 18.93
C LEU A 93 18.65 -5.87 20.45
N PRO A 94 19.45 -4.93 20.99
CA PRO A 94 19.29 -4.45 22.36
C PRO A 94 17.85 -4.00 22.63
N ALA A 95 17.31 -4.32 23.80
CA ALA A 95 15.88 -4.13 24.12
C ALA A 95 15.32 -2.73 23.77
N ARG A 96 16.07 -1.66 24.04
CA ARG A 96 15.67 -0.29 23.69
C ARG A 96 15.57 -0.06 22.18
N GLN A 97 16.49 -0.63 21.40
CA GLN A 97 16.49 -0.51 19.94
C GLN A 97 15.39 -1.38 19.32
N SER A 98 15.21 -2.59 19.85
CA SER A 98 14.13 -3.51 19.47
C SER A 98 12.76 -2.84 19.61
N LEU A 99 12.45 -2.29 20.80
CA LEU A 99 11.20 -1.57 21.07
C LEU A 99 11.03 -0.35 20.16
N ALA A 100 12.09 0.44 19.96
CA ALA A 100 12.03 1.62 19.08
C ALA A 100 11.76 1.23 17.62
N THR A 101 12.32 0.13 17.13
CA THR A 101 12.08 -0.37 15.78
C THR A 101 10.65 -0.87 15.61
N VAL A 102 10.13 -1.66 16.56
CA VAL A 102 8.72 -2.11 16.55
C VAL A 102 7.76 -0.93 16.55
N LEU A 103 7.98 0.07 17.42
CA LEU A 103 7.12 1.25 17.49
C LEU A 103 7.16 2.09 16.21
N ARG A 104 8.32 2.21 15.56
CA ARG A 104 8.44 2.90 14.27
C ARG A 104 7.70 2.16 13.16
N LEU A 105 7.84 0.83 13.10
CA LEU A 105 7.12 0.00 12.14
C LEU A 105 5.61 0.11 12.31
N ASN A 106 5.11 0.01 13.55
CA ASN A 106 3.69 0.19 13.85
C ASN A 106 3.18 1.55 13.38
N ARG A 107 3.87 2.65 13.72
CA ARG A 107 3.48 3.99 13.29
C ARG A 107 3.48 4.15 11.77
N LEU A 108 4.42 3.53 11.07
CA LEU A 108 4.49 3.57 9.61
C LEU A 108 3.27 2.88 8.98
N LEU A 109 2.96 1.67 9.46
CA LEU A 109 1.80 0.89 9.01
C LEU A 109 0.48 1.56 9.39
N ASP A 110 0.33 2.08 10.61
CA ASP A 110 -0.89 2.77 11.06
C ASP A 110 -1.20 4.00 10.19
N ARG A 111 -0.16 4.75 9.79
CA ARG A 111 -0.30 5.83 8.82
C ARG A 111 -0.68 5.29 7.44
N GLY A 112 -0.03 4.22 6.97
CA GLY A 112 -0.36 3.60 5.69
C GLY A 112 -1.82 3.15 5.62
N ILE A 113 -2.35 2.56 6.70
CA ILE A 113 -3.76 2.20 6.83
C ILE A 113 -4.64 3.45 6.69
N SER A 114 -4.31 4.53 7.39
CA SER A 114 -5.09 5.77 7.34
C SER A 114 -5.16 6.34 5.92
N TYR A 115 -4.04 6.42 5.20
CA TYR A 115 -4.01 6.91 3.82
C TYR A 115 -4.69 5.97 2.83
N SER A 116 -4.61 4.66 3.03
CA SER A 116 -5.33 3.69 2.19
C SER A 116 -6.84 3.80 2.39
N VAL A 117 -7.30 4.02 3.61
CA VAL A 117 -8.73 4.27 3.88
C VAL A 117 -9.18 5.59 3.28
N VAL A 118 -8.36 6.64 3.31
CA VAL A 118 -8.64 7.93 2.64
C VAL A 118 -8.81 7.70 1.13
N GLY A 119 -7.83 7.11 0.45
CA GLY A 119 -7.90 6.87 -0.99
C GLY A 119 -9.08 5.99 -1.40
N TYR A 120 -9.40 4.97 -0.60
CA TYR A 120 -10.62 4.17 -0.79
C TYR A 120 -11.89 5.03 -0.68
N THR A 121 -11.96 5.88 0.35
CA THR A 121 -13.14 6.72 0.63
C THR A 121 -13.32 7.80 -0.44
N ASP A 122 -12.24 8.38 -0.94
CA ASP A 122 -12.28 9.35 -2.04
C ASP A 122 -12.95 8.75 -3.27
N VAL A 123 -12.57 7.54 -3.69
CA VAL A 123 -13.20 6.85 -4.83
C VAL A 123 -14.68 6.60 -4.57
N LEU A 124 -15.06 6.22 -3.35
CA LEU A 124 -16.46 6.02 -3.00
C LEU A 124 -17.26 7.33 -3.11
N VAL A 125 -16.71 8.43 -2.60
CA VAL A 125 -17.32 9.77 -2.67
C VAL A 125 -17.43 10.22 -4.13
N GLU A 126 -16.36 10.09 -4.92
CA GLU A 126 -16.34 10.37 -6.36
C GLU A 126 -17.45 9.59 -7.08
N THR A 127 -17.55 8.28 -6.82
CA THR A 127 -18.59 7.41 -7.40
C THR A 127 -20.00 7.85 -7.01
N LEU A 128 -20.23 8.24 -5.75
CA LEU A 128 -21.52 8.70 -5.27
C LEU A 128 -21.94 10.04 -5.89
N LEU A 129 -20.98 10.96 -6.10
CA LEU A 129 -21.22 12.26 -6.72
C LEU A 129 -21.51 12.10 -8.23
N ASN A 130 -20.74 11.26 -8.93
CA ASN A 130 -20.98 10.92 -10.33
C ASN A 130 -22.38 10.30 -10.53
N LYS A 131 -22.80 9.39 -9.65
CA LYS A 131 -24.16 8.82 -9.67
C LYS A 131 -25.26 9.86 -9.48
N ARG A 132 -24.96 11.02 -8.90
CA ARG A 132 -25.88 12.15 -8.72
C ARG A 132 -25.80 13.19 -9.84
N GLY A 133 -25.06 12.90 -10.91
CA GLY A 133 -24.89 13.80 -12.05
C GLY A 133 -23.89 14.93 -11.82
N ILE A 134 -23.13 14.89 -10.73
CA ILE A 134 -22.00 15.80 -10.51
C ILE A 134 -20.80 15.16 -11.18
N VAL A 135 -20.44 15.64 -12.37
CA VAL A 135 -19.25 15.16 -13.09
C VAL A 135 -18.01 15.66 -12.35
N LEU A 136 -17.42 14.78 -11.57
CA LEU A 136 -16.01 14.88 -11.23
C LEU A 136 -15.22 14.22 -12.37
N ASP A 137 -13.96 14.59 -12.55
CA ASP A 137 -13.07 14.12 -13.63
C ASP A 137 -12.68 12.62 -13.49
N ALA A 138 -13.61 11.80 -13.03
CA ALA A 138 -13.45 10.43 -12.57
C ALA A 138 -14.09 9.48 -13.57
N SER A 139 -13.24 9.00 -14.50
CA SER A 139 -13.45 7.66 -15.04
C SER A 139 -13.35 6.69 -13.85
N GLU A 140 -14.26 5.71 -13.73
CA GLU A 140 -14.05 4.59 -12.81
C GLU A 140 -12.59 4.10 -12.97
N PRO A 141 -11.85 3.77 -11.88
CA PRO A 141 -10.45 3.42 -12.00
C PRO A 141 -10.31 2.09 -12.75
N GLY A 142 -10.36 2.15 -14.08
CA GLY A 142 -10.06 1.03 -14.93
C GLY A 142 -8.62 0.62 -14.70
N GLU A 143 -8.33 -0.66 -14.94
CA GLU A 143 -7.01 -1.24 -14.71
C GLU A 143 -5.87 -0.39 -15.28
N ASN A 144 -6.05 0.19 -16.46
CA ASN A 144 -5.07 1.08 -17.09
C ASN A 144 -4.67 2.29 -16.22
N ILE A 145 -5.62 2.89 -15.51
CA ILE A 145 -5.36 4.04 -14.62
C ILE A 145 -4.55 3.59 -13.41
N VAL A 146 -4.92 2.44 -12.83
CA VAL A 146 -4.21 1.85 -11.70
C VAL A 146 -2.77 1.48 -12.10
N VAL A 147 -2.60 0.84 -13.25
CA VAL A 147 -1.29 0.45 -13.80
C VAL A 147 -0.43 1.68 -14.12
N ALA A 148 -1.02 2.73 -14.70
CA ALA A 148 -0.28 3.97 -14.97
C ALA A 148 0.18 4.65 -13.68
N ARG A 149 -0.70 4.78 -12.68
CA ARG A 149 -0.35 5.35 -11.37
C ARG A 149 0.70 4.52 -10.65
N LEU A 150 0.59 3.19 -10.71
CA LEU A 150 1.59 2.27 -10.15
C LEU A 150 2.96 2.47 -10.80
N SER A 151 3.01 2.54 -12.12
CA SER A 151 4.26 2.74 -12.86
C SER A 151 4.91 4.08 -12.52
N GLN A 152 4.12 5.16 -12.37
CA GLN A 152 4.62 6.45 -11.92
C GLN A 152 5.27 6.39 -10.52
N LEU A 153 4.65 5.68 -9.58
CA LEU A 153 5.19 5.54 -8.22
C LEU A 153 6.46 4.68 -8.20
N GLU A 154 6.54 3.64 -9.03
CA GLU A 154 7.74 2.83 -9.22
C GLU A 154 8.90 3.65 -9.80
N GLU A 155 8.62 4.50 -10.80
CA GLU A 155 9.60 5.43 -11.39
C GLU A 155 10.09 6.46 -10.37
N GLU A 156 9.18 7.02 -9.55
CA GLU A 156 9.52 7.96 -8.50
C GLU A 156 10.44 7.32 -7.45
N LEU A 157 10.13 6.08 -7.04
CA LEU A 157 10.99 5.31 -6.15
C LEU A 157 12.38 5.07 -6.76
N ALA A 158 12.43 4.67 -8.03
CA ALA A 158 13.69 4.43 -8.74
C ALA A 158 14.54 5.70 -8.83
N ALA A 159 13.92 6.86 -9.10
CA ALA A 159 14.61 8.15 -9.13
C ALA A 159 15.16 8.54 -7.75
N LEU A 160 14.44 8.26 -6.66
CA LEU A 160 14.94 8.47 -5.30
C LEU A 160 16.12 7.56 -4.96
N ARG A 161 16.08 6.30 -5.40
CA ARG A 161 17.20 5.35 -5.24
C ARG A 161 18.42 5.78 -6.05
N GLY A 162 18.25 6.27 -7.28
CA GLY A 162 19.34 6.75 -8.14
C GLY A 162 20.07 7.99 -7.61
N LYS A 163 19.45 8.78 -6.72
CA LYS A 163 20.13 9.90 -6.02
C LYS A 163 21.08 9.44 -4.91
N ARG A 164 21.12 8.15 -4.61
CA ARG A 164 21.98 7.54 -3.59
C ARG A 164 23.36 7.16 -4.14
N ASP A 165 23.45 6.95 -5.45
CA ASP A 165 24.68 6.59 -6.19
C ASP A 165 25.39 7.85 -6.71
#